data_AF-A0A2T1DJC8-F1
#
_entry.id   AF-A0A2T1DJC8-F1
#
_cell.length_a   1.000
_cell.length_b   1.000
_cell.length_c   1.000
_cell.angle_alpha   90.00
_cell.angle_beta   90.00
_cell.angle_gamma   90.00
#
_symmetry.space_group_name_H-M   'P 1'
#
loop_
_entity.id
_entity.type
_entity.pdbx_description
1 polymer ?
#
loop_
_entity_poly.entity_id
_entity_poly.type
_entity_poly.pdbx_seq_one_letter_code
_entity_poly.pdbx_strand_id
1 'polypeptide(L)'
;MIDIIEIPVTIPGRILAVGASYIAAPPTWHVAGYFYQEVGGVALDDALVFPGVGGSPTAVLDASKRRIVLNTIEMHVFTRFATEHRYRFEAMRWIPRLTLVVWEYIGAETDSTEDLLQTVRVDLARVEFKVNQL
;
A
#
# COMPACT_ATOMS: atom_id res chain seq x y z
N MET A 1 0.74 20.15 -15.29
CA MET A 1 0.96 19.39 -14.04
C MET A 1 0.27 18.06 -14.23
N ILE A 2 0.88 16.93 -13.84
CA ILE A 2 0.18 15.64 -13.90
C ILE A 2 -0.81 15.61 -12.74
N ASP A 3 -2.09 15.45 -13.06
CA ASP A 3 -3.13 15.31 -12.05
C ASP A 3 -2.97 14.00 -11.27
N ILE A 4 -3.54 13.99 -10.08
CA ILE A 4 -3.47 12.83 -9.20
C ILE A 4 -4.20 11.68 -9.88
N ILE A 5 -3.53 10.53 -9.99
CA ILE A 5 -4.11 9.34 -10.61
C ILE A 5 -4.70 8.49 -9.51
N GLU A 6 -6.02 8.46 -9.44
CA GLU A 6 -6.76 7.50 -8.63
C GLU A 6 -6.95 6.22 -9.44
N ILE A 7 -6.58 5.08 -8.88
CA ILE A 7 -6.81 3.80 -9.54
C ILE A 7 -8.28 3.43 -9.28
N PRO A 8 -9.14 3.36 -10.32
CA PRO A 8 -10.58 3.20 -10.15
C PRO A 8 -11.00 1.75 -9.84
N VAL A 9 -10.02 0.87 -9.57
CA VAL A 9 -10.24 -0.56 -9.34
C VAL A 9 -9.77 -0.88 -7.92
N THR A 10 -10.67 -1.49 -7.16
CA THR A 10 -10.33 -2.08 -5.87
C THR A 10 -9.46 -3.31 -6.11
N ILE A 11 -8.23 -3.30 -5.60
CA ILE A 11 -7.32 -4.43 -5.73
C ILE A 11 -7.38 -5.24 -4.42
N PRO A 12 -7.80 -6.52 -4.46
CA PRO A 12 -7.92 -7.35 -3.27
C PRO A 12 -6.55 -7.69 -2.68
N GLY A 13 -5.53 -7.86 -3.52
CA GLY A 13 -4.16 -8.11 -3.14
C GLY A 13 -3.49 -6.91 -2.45
N ARG A 14 -2.63 -7.22 -1.47
CA ARG A 14 -1.79 -6.24 -0.77
C ARG A 14 -0.39 -6.09 -1.36
N ILE A 15 -0.03 -6.95 -2.31
CA ILE A 15 1.28 -6.97 -2.96
C ILE A 15 1.10 -6.48 -4.40
N LEU A 16 1.69 -5.32 -4.70
CA LEU A 16 1.61 -4.69 -6.02
C LEU A 16 3.01 -4.52 -6.59
N ALA A 17 3.20 -4.87 -7.85
CA ALA A 17 4.34 -4.41 -8.62
C ALA A 17 3.96 -3.08 -9.27
N VAL A 18 4.67 -2.01 -8.89
CA VAL A 18 4.43 -0.67 -9.41
C VAL A 18 5.66 -0.21 -10.16
N GLY A 19 5.46 0.20 -11.41
CA GLY A 19 6.50 0.77 -12.25
C GLY A 19 6.10 2.15 -12.73
N ALA A 20 7.07 3.05 -12.81
CA ALA A 20 6.86 4.37 -13.37
C ALA A 20 8.00 4.68 -14.34
N SER A 21 7.69 5.17 -15.54
CA SER A 21 8.71 5.50 -16.53
C SER A 21 8.51 6.87 -17.17
N TYR A 22 9.63 7.54 -17.41
CA TYR A 22 9.72 8.73 -18.24
C TYR A 22 11.04 8.68 -18.99
N ILE A 23 10.99 8.31 -20.27
CA ILE A 23 12.18 7.99 -21.07
C ILE A 23 13.11 9.20 -21.30
N ALA A 24 12.56 10.43 -21.20
CA ALA A 24 13.31 11.67 -21.37
C ALA A 24 13.73 12.30 -20.03
N ALA A 25 13.64 11.54 -18.93
CA ALA A 25 14.06 12.01 -17.63
C ALA A 25 15.58 12.26 -17.58
N PRO A 26 16.03 13.40 -16.99
CA PRO A 26 17.43 13.58 -16.66
C PRO A 26 17.96 12.45 -15.77
N PRO A 27 19.24 12.06 -15.88
CA PRO A 27 19.83 11.02 -15.05
C PRO A 27 19.80 11.31 -13.54
N THR A 28 19.65 12.57 -13.16
CA THR A 28 19.55 13.02 -11.76
C THR A 28 18.16 12.77 -11.16
N TRP A 29 17.17 12.40 -11.97
CA TRP A 29 15.81 12.13 -11.50
C TRP A 29 15.66 10.65 -11.19
N HIS A 30 15.53 10.34 -9.90
CA HIS A 30 15.41 8.96 -9.42
C HIS A 30 14.00 8.63 -8.90
N VAL A 31 13.17 9.63 -8.63
CA VAL A 31 11.86 9.43 -7.99
C VAL A 31 10.76 9.86 -8.94
N ALA A 32 9.83 8.94 -9.19
CA ALA A 32 8.65 9.20 -10.01
C ALA A 32 7.52 9.87 -9.21
N GLY A 33 7.37 9.49 -7.94
CA GLY A 33 6.28 9.97 -7.11
C GLY A 33 6.05 9.09 -5.89
N TYR A 34 4.87 9.24 -5.31
CA TYR A 34 4.41 8.48 -4.16
C TYR A 34 3.13 7.75 -4.47
N PHE A 35 3.07 6.51 -4.02
CA PHE A 35 1.91 5.64 -4.11
C PHE A 35 1.33 5.49 -2.71
N TYR A 36 0.04 5.69 -2.59
CA TYR A 36 -0.69 5.69 -1.33
C TYR A 36 -1.76 4.62 -1.38
N GLN A 37 -1.88 3.87 -0.29
CA GLN A 37 -3.03 3.02 -0.04
C GLN A 37 -4.02 3.81 0.83
N GLU A 38 -5.21 4.01 0.32
CA GLU A 38 -6.29 4.73 0.99
C GLU A 38 -7.29 3.73 1.59
N VAL A 39 -7.72 4.02 2.80
CA VAL A 39 -8.77 3.27 3.48
C VAL A 39 -10.06 4.08 3.38
N GLY A 40 -11.08 3.50 2.75
CA GLY A 40 -12.41 4.11 2.68
C GLY A 40 -13.10 4.13 4.04
N GLY A 41 -13.99 5.09 4.26
CA GLY A 41 -14.82 5.18 5.47
C GLY A 41 -14.27 6.09 6.59
N VAL A 42 -13.09 6.67 6.39
CA VAL A 42 -12.58 7.74 7.27
C VAL A 42 -13.01 9.08 6.67
N ALA A 43 -14.28 9.44 6.88
CA ALA A 43 -14.77 10.77 6.55
C ALA A 43 -14.22 11.77 7.56
N LEU A 44 -13.11 12.41 7.22
CA LEU A 44 -12.66 13.62 7.90
C LEU A 44 -13.37 14.80 7.26
N ASP A 45 -14.03 15.63 8.08
CA ASP A 45 -14.59 16.90 7.62
C ASP A 45 -13.44 17.91 7.41
N ASP A 46 -12.70 17.71 6.32
CA ASP A 46 -11.56 18.53 5.96
C ASP A 46 -11.96 19.98 5.62
N ALA A 47 -13.25 20.26 5.43
CA ALA A 47 -13.73 21.63 5.18
C ALA A 47 -13.56 22.54 6.41
N LEU A 48 -13.48 21.97 7.62
CA LEU A 48 -13.19 22.69 8.86
C LEU A 48 -11.70 23.06 9.01
N VAL A 49 -10.80 22.31 8.37
CA VAL A 49 -9.34 22.49 8.51
C VAL A 49 -8.73 23.16 7.28
N PHE A 50 -9.22 22.84 6.08
CA PHE A 50 -8.75 23.33 4.78
C PHE A 50 -9.90 23.96 3.97
N PRO A 51 -10.34 25.18 4.33
CA PRO A 51 -11.43 25.85 3.62
C PRO A 51 -11.08 26.05 2.13
N GLY A 52 -11.96 25.57 1.26
CA GLY A 52 -11.81 25.66 -0.20
C GLY A 52 -11.26 24.40 -0.88
N VAL A 53 -10.83 23.39 -0.12
CA VAL A 53 -10.52 22.05 -0.64
C VAL A 53 -11.78 21.20 -0.47
N GLY A 54 -12.35 20.68 -1.56
CA GLY A 54 -13.50 19.77 -1.49
C GLY A 54 -13.13 18.58 -0.60
N GLY A 55 -13.95 18.30 0.41
CA GLY A 55 -13.61 17.33 1.47
C GLY A 55 -13.09 16.01 0.91
N SER A 56 -11.95 15.56 1.44
CA SER A 56 -11.37 14.27 1.06
C SER A 56 -12.05 13.16 1.87
N PRO A 57 -12.74 12.20 1.25
CA PRO A 57 -13.36 11.09 1.97
C PRO A 57 -12.35 10.03 2.44
N THR A 58 -11.05 10.27 2.26
CA THR A 58 -9.98 9.31 2.54
C THR A 58 -8.86 9.94 3.38
N ALA A 59 -8.55 9.29 4.50
CA ALA A 59 -7.38 9.60 5.32
C ALA A 59 -6.19 8.76 4.86
N VAL A 60 -5.07 9.43 4.59
CA VAL A 60 -3.81 8.76 4.23
C VAL A 60 -3.09 8.36 5.53
N LEU A 61 -2.90 7.06 5.78
CA LEU A 61 -2.01 6.59 6.84
C LEU A 61 -0.55 6.64 6.34
N ASP A 62 0.38 7.15 7.15
CA ASP A 62 1.80 7.23 6.73
C ASP A 62 2.42 5.85 6.42
N ALA A 63 1.98 4.80 7.14
CA ALA A 63 2.36 3.41 6.88
C ALA A 63 1.96 2.92 5.47
N SER A 64 1.04 3.61 4.81
CA SER A 64 0.45 3.29 3.51
C SER A 64 1.16 3.96 2.32
N LYS A 65 2.16 4.81 2.60
CA LYS A 65 2.94 5.52 1.58
C LYS A 65 4.14 4.69 1.11
N ARG A 66 4.33 4.62 -0.21
CA ARG A 66 5.49 3.99 -0.87
C ARG A 66 6.07 4.95 -1.90
N ARG A 67 7.40 5.08 -1.90
CA ARG A 67 8.13 5.86 -2.90
C ARG A 67 8.28 5.00 -4.15
N ILE A 68 7.92 5.53 -5.31
CA ILE A 68 8.10 4.84 -6.60
C ILE A 68 9.34 5.41 -7.29
N VAL A 69 10.29 4.54 -7.62
CA VAL A 69 11.50 4.88 -8.35
C VAL A 69 11.19 5.06 -9.84
N LEU A 70 11.83 6.05 -10.46
CA LEU A 70 11.66 6.34 -11.88
C LEU A 70 12.45 5.34 -12.74
N ASN A 71 11.84 4.90 -13.84
CA ASN A 71 12.38 3.94 -14.80
C ASN A 71 12.73 2.57 -14.18
N THR A 72 12.01 2.18 -13.12
CA THR A 72 12.16 0.88 -12.44
C THR A 72 10.78 0.31 -12.12
N ILE A 73 10.69 -1.01 -11.98
CA ILE A 73 9.53 -1.70 -11.44
C ILE A 73 9.92 -2.24 -10.07
N GLU A 74 9.18 -1.85 -9.05
CA GLU A 74 9.41 -2.28 -7.67
C GLU A 74 8.17 -3.01 -7.14
N MET A 75 8.40 -4.01 -6.30
CA MET A 75 7.33 -4.71 -5.61
C MET A 75 7.12 -4.08 -4.24
N HIS A 76 5.90 -3.66 -3.98
CA HIS A 76 5.50 -3.06 -2.72
C HIS A 76 4.48 -3.93 -2.00
N VAL A 77 4.79 -4.23 -0.74
CA VAL A 77 3.87 -4.88 0.19
C VAL A 77 3.21 -3.81 1.04
N PHE A 78 1.89 -3.72 0.93
CA PHE A 78 1.04 -2.83 1.71
C PHE A 78 0.47 -3.59 2.91
N THR A 79 0.22 -2.86 4.00
CA THR A 79 -0.42 -3.44 5.17
C THR A 79 -1.90 -3.67 4.86
N ARG A 80 -2.44 -4.82 5.30
CA ARG A 80 -3.86 -5.12 5.09
C ARG A 80 -4.70 -4.40 6.14
N PHE A 81 -5.25 -3.25 5.79
CA PHE A 81 -6.14 -2.49 6.68
C PHE A 81 -7.63 -2.81 6.43
N ALA A 82 -7.97 -3.30 5.24
CA ALA A 82 -9.34 -3.63 4.86
C ALA A 82 -9.40 -4.84 3.91
N THR A 83 -10.60 -5.28 3.54
CA THR A 83 -10.83 -6.25 2.46
C THR A 83 -10.69 -5.63 1.08
N GLU A 84 -10.99 -4.34 0.99
CA GLU A 84 -10.98 -3.55 -0.24
C GLU A 84 -10.06 -2.34 -0.06
N HIS A 85 -9.12 -2.16 -0.97
CA HIS A 85 -8.14 -1.08 -0.90
C HIS A 85 -8.25 -0.20 -2.13
N ARG A 86 -8.23 1.12 -1.91
CA ARG A 86 -8.09 2.11 -2.98
C ARG A 86 -6.64 2.56 -3.02
N TYR A 87 -6.12 2.78 -4.22
CA TYR A 87 -4.76 3.25 -4.40
C TYR A 87 -4.72 4.55 -5.18
N ARG A 88 -3.83 5.43 -4.77
CA ARG A 88 -3.64 6.76 -5.35
C ARG A 88 -2.17 6.99 -5.63
N PHE A 89 -1.87 7.49 -6.82
CA PHE A 89 -0.51 7.86 -7.20
C PHE A 89 -0.41 9.36 -7.41
N GLU A 90 0.57 9.96 -6.74
CA GLU A 90 0.95 11.36 -6.94
C GLU A 90 2.32 11.42 -7.60
N ALA A 91 2.36 11.88 -8.84
CA ALA A 91 3.61 12.14 -9.54
C ALA A 91 4.35 13.35 -8.94
N MET A 92 5.68 13.37 -9.03
CA MET A 92 6.46 14.56 -8.71
C MET A 92 6.10 15.72 -9.64
N ARG A 93 5.87 16.91 -9.07
CA ARG A 93 5.32 18.08 -9.80
C ARG A 93 6.17 18.55 -10.98
N TRP A 94 7.48 18.30 -10.95
CA TRP A 94 8.41 18.69 -12.02
C TRP A 94 8.44 17.69 -13.19
N ILE A 95 7.79 16.53 -13.09
CA ILE A 95 7.75 15.54 -14.17
C ILE A 95 6.63 15.93 -15.16
N PRO A 96 6.95 16.18 -16.44
CA PRO A 96 5.96 16.67 -17.41
C PRO A 96 5.04 15.57 -17.95
N ARG A 97 5.54 14.34 -18.08
CA ARG A 97 4.79 13.16 -18.50
C ARG A 97 5.35 11.92 -17.82
N LEU A 98 4.48 10.97 -17.49
CA LEU A 98 4.86 9.73 -16.84
C LEU A 98 3.94 8.60 -17.27
N THR A 99 4.50 7.41 -17.47
CA THR A 99 3.74 6.18 -17.65
C THR A 99 3.79 5.40 -16.35
N LEU A 100 2.63 5.24 -15.70
CA LEU A 100 2.46 4.41 -14.52
C LEU A 100 1.95 3.04 -14.95
N VAL A 101 2.52 1.99 -14.38
CA VAL A 101 2.03 0.62 -14.55
C VAL A 101 1.91 -0.02 -13.19
N VAL A 102 0.79 -0.71 -12.96
CA VAL A 102 0.47 -1.38 -11.70
C VAL A 102 0.01 -2.79 -12.03
N TRP A 103 0.65 -3.77 -11.41
CA TRP A 103 0.27 -5.18 -11.50
C TRP A 103 0.00 -5.73 -10.11
N GLU A 104 -1.03 -6.55 -10.00
CA GLU A 104 -1.31 -7.32 -8.79
C GLU A 104 -0.50 -8.62 -8.80
N TYR A 105 0.15 -8.92 -7.68
CA TYR A 105 0.80 -10.21 -7.50
C TYR A 105 -0.26 -11.28 -7.17
N ILE A 106 -0.32 -12.34 -7.98
CA ILE A 106 -1.31 -13.43 -7.88
C ILE A 106 -0.73 -14.73 -7.28
N GLY A 107 0.45 -14.69 -6.68
CA GLY A 107 1.09 -15.87 -6.10
C GLY A 107 0.59 -16.21 -4.70
N ALA A 108 0.94 -17.41 -4.21
CA ALA A 108 0.56 -17.88 -2.89
C ALA A 108 1.22 -17.03 -1.79
N GLU A 109 0.39 -16.37 -0.99
CA GLU A 109 0.82 -15.68 0.22
C GLU A 109 0.80 -16.66 1.39
N THR A 110 1.97 -17.02 1.91
CA THR A 110 2.08 -17.85 3.12
C THR A 110 1.97 -16.92 4.33
N ASP A 111 0.81 -16.93 4.98
CA ASP A 111 0.59 -16.15 6.20
C ASP A 111 1.22 -16.88 7.40
N SER A 112 2.48 -16.52 7.71
CA SER A 112 3.25 -17.10 8.82
C SER A 112 2.57 -16.97 10.20
N THR A 113 1.49 -16.18 10.29
CA THR A 113 0.69 -16.02 11.52
C THR A 113 -0.04 -17.31 11.89
N GLU A 114 -0.54 -18.06 10.90
CA GLU A 114 -1.26 -19.31 11.15
C GLU A 114 -0.30 -20.42 11.59
N ASP A 115 0.90 -20.46 11.01
CA ASP A 115 1.99 -21.35 11.40
C ASP A 115 2.47 -21.06 12.84
N LEU A 116 2.57 -19.78 13.22
CA LEU A 116 2.90 -19.37 14.59
C LEU A 116 1.79 -19.76 15.58
N LEU A 117 0.51 -19.58 15.22
CA LEU A 117 -0.62 -19.98 16.05
C LEU A 117 -0.70 -21.50 16.25
N GLN A 118 -0.41 -22.28 15.21
CA GLN A 118 -0.30 -23.74 15.35
C GLN A 118 0.85 -24.13 16.29
N THR A 119 2.00 -23.48 16.17
CA THR A 119 3.15 -23.73 17.04
C THR A 119 2.83 -23.43 18.51
N VAL A 120 2.20 -22.28 18.78
CA VAL A 120 1.78 -21.90 20.15
C VAL A 120 0.76 -22.88 20.73
N ARG A 121 -0.18 -23.38 19.93
CA ARG A 121 -1.14 -24.42 20.39
C ARG A 121 -0.44 -25.71 20.80
N VAL A 122 0.56 -26.15 20.04
CA VAL A 122 1.34 -27.35 20.35
C VAL A 122 2.14 -27.16 21.65
N ASP A 123 2.74 -25.99 21.83
CA ASP A 123 3.49 -25.69 23.04
C ASP A 123 2.59 -25.59 24.28
N LEU A 124 1.39 -25.03 24.16
CA LEU A 124 0.42 -24.95 25.26
C LEU A 124 -0.03 -26.34 25.70
N ALA A 125 -0.38 -27.22 24.75
CA ALA A 125 -0.75 -28.60 25.04
C ALA A 125 0.39 -29.38 25.73
N ARG A 126 1.64 -29.10 25.36
CA ARG A 126 2.83 -29.70 25.97
C ARG A 126 3.05 -29.22 27.41
N VAL A 127 2.77 -27.95 27.71
CA VAL A 127 2.85 -27.39 29.07
C VAL A 127 1.74 -27.97 29.94
N GLU A 128 0.49 -28.02 29.47
CA GLU A 128 -0.64 -28.62 30.19
C GLU A 128 -0.37 -30.08 30.56
N PHE A 129 0.20 -30.86 29.63
CA PHE A 129 0.59 -32.25 29.90
C PHE A 129 1.62 -32.37 31.03
N LYS A 130 2.65 -31.51 31.06
CA LYS A 130 3.67 -31.52 32.11
C LYS A 130 3.12 -31.11 33.48
N VAL A 131 2.18 -30.16 33.51
CA VAL A 131 1.56 -29.70 34.76
C VAL A 131 0.63 -30.77 35.35
N ASN A 132 -0.09 -31.52 34.52
CA ASN A 132 -0.93 -32.63 34.97
C ASN A 132 -0.15 -33.86 35.46
N GLN A 133 1.17 -33.90 35.27
CA GLN A 133 2.06 -34.97 35.73
C GLN A 133 2.77 -34.64 37.06
N LEU A 134 2.55 -33.45 37.62
CA LEU A 134 3.00 -33.03 38.96
C LEU A 134 1.88 -33.21 39.98
#